data_AF-A0A9D3MZV9-F1
#
_entry.id   AF-A0A9D3MZV9-F1
#
_cell.length_a   1.000
_cell.length_b   1.000
_cell.length_c   1.000
_cell.angle_alpha   90.00
_cell.angle_beta   90.00
_cell.angle_gamma   90.00
#
_symmetry.space_group_name_H-M   'P 1'
#
loop_
_entity.id
_entity.type
_entity.pdbx_description
1 polymer ?
#
loop_
_entity_poly.entity_id
_entity_poly.type
_entity_poly.pdbx_seq_one_letter_code
_entity_poly.pdbx_strand_id
1 'polypeptide(L)' 'MEDDAPVIYGLEFQARALTAQTAETDAIRFLVGTQSLKFENQIHIIDFDDENNIINKNVLLHQAGRYGTSAPAPPTKAC' A
#
# COMPACT_ATOMS: atom_id res chain seq x y z
N MET A 1 12.63 -31.73 3.50
CA MET A 1 11.91 -30.52 3.08
C MET A 1 12.30 -29.46 4.07
N GLU A 2 13.43 -28.82 3.81
CA GLU A 2 13.84 -27.61 4.51
C GLU A 2 13.55 -26.47 3.51
N ASP A 3 13.05 -25.34 4.03
CA ASP A 3 12.79 -24.07 3.33
C ASP A 3 11.36 -23.73 2.84
N ASP A 4 10.30 -24.29 3.43
CA ASP A 4 8.97 -23.62 3.44
C ASP A 4 8.84 -22.65 4.65
N ALA A 5 9.91 -21.91 4.95
CA ALA A 5 9.84 -20.89 6.00
C ALA A 5 9.01 -19.69 5.49
N PRO A 6 8.00 -19.22 6.25
CA PRO A 6 7.21 -18.08 5.82
C PRO A 6 8.07 -16.81 5.80
N VAL A 7 8.02 -16.08 4.69
CA VAL A 7 8.68 -14.76 4.60
C VAL A 7 7.78 -13.70 5.21
N ILE A 8 8.30 -13.00 6.21
CA ILE A 8 7.54 -12.03 6.99
C ILE A 8 8.09 -10.63 6.73
N TYR A 9 7.23 -9.73 6.27
CA TYR A 9 7.52 -8.31 6.15
C TYR A 9 6.83 -7.51 7.26
N GLY A 10 7.62 -6.85 8.11
CA GLY A 10 7.13 -5.98 9.19
C GLY A 10 6.92 -4.54 8.72
N LEU A 11 5.91 -3.89 9.30
CA LEU A 11 5.64 -2.47 9.09
C LEU A 11 6.04 -1.66 10.32
N GLU A 12 6.61 -0.48 10.09
CA GLU A 12 6.99 0.45 11.16
C GLU A 12 5.76 1.18 11.75
N PHE A 13 4.75 1.40 10.91
CA PHE A 13 3.52 2.09 11.26
C PHE A 13 2.29 1.23 10.99
N GLN A 14 1.18 1.54 11.64
CA GLN A 14 -0.07 0.81 11.45
C GLN A 14 -0.55 0.91 9.99
N ALA A 15 -0.80 -0.25 9.37
CA ALA A 15 -1.42 -0.32 8.07
C ALA A 15 -2.87 0.16 8.12
N ARG A 16 -3.28 0.97 7.15
CA ARG A 16 -4.67 1.36 6.91
C ARG A 16 -5.27 0.61 5.72
N ALA A 17 -4.47 0.33 4.70
CA ALA A 17 -4.89 -0.34 3.49
C ALA A 17 -3.84 -1.36 3.05
N LEU A 18 -4.29 -2.51 2.58
CA LEU A 18 -3.47 -3.55 1.98
C LEU A 18 -4.22 -4.10 0.77
N THR A 19 -3.57 -4.15 -0.38
CA THR A 19 -4.12 -4.75 -1.60
C THR A 19 -3.04 -5.51 -2.35
N ALA A 20 -3.39 -6.67 -2.88
CA ALA A 20 -2.59 -7.33 -3.90
C ALA A 20 -2.81 -6.66 -5.25
N GLN A 21 -1.78 -6.62 -6.09
CA GLN A 21 -1.95 -6.29 -7.49
C GLN A 21 -2.59 -7.50 -8.19
N THR A 22 -3.83 -7.34 -8.65
CA THR A 22 -4.56 -8.37 -9.41
C THR A 22 -4.28 -8.21 -10.90
N ALA A 23 -4.29 -9.33 -11.64
CA ALA A 23 -4.03 -9.43 -13.09
C ALA A 23 -2.57 -9.35 -13.56
N GLU A 24 -1.60 -9.15 -12.66
CA GLU A 24 -0.19 -9.42 -12.95
C GLU A 24 0.09 -10.89 -12.64
N THR A 25 0.43 -11.70 -13.65
CA THR A 25 0.71 -13.14 -13.46
C THR A 25 2.18 -13.44 -13.23
N ASP A 26 3.05 -12.50 -13.63
CA ASP A 26 4.49 -12.71 -13.67
C ASP A 26 5.21 -12.12 -12.45
N ALA A 27 4.47 -11.44 -11.56
CA ALA A 27 5.02 -10.88 -10.33
C ALA A 27 3.98 -10.82 -9.20
N ILE A 28 4.39 -11.23 -8.00
CA ILE A 28 3.57 -11.13 -6.79
C ILE A 28 3.88 -9.78 -6.11
N ARG A 29 3.01 -8.79 -6.31
CA ARG A 29 3.15 -7.45 -5.72
C ARG A 29 2.02 -7.10 -4.77
N PHE A 30 2.38 -6.50 -3.63
CA PHE A 30 1.44 -5.95 -2.66
C PHE A 30 1.67 -4.45 -2.46
N LEU A 31 0.58 -3.72 -2.25
CA LEU A 31 0.57 -2.29 -1.92
C LEU A 31 0.02 -2.14 -0.51
N VAL A 32 0.80 -1.52 0.37
CA VAL A 32 0.43 -1.29 1.77
C VAL A 32 0.53 0.19 2.10
N GLY A 33 -0.59 0.80 2.45
CA GLY A 33 -0.65 2.18 2.92
C GLY A 33 -0.63 2.23 4.44
N THR A 34 0.29 2.99 5.02
CA THR A 34 0.33 3.27 6.46
C THR A 34 -0.39 4.57 6.78
N GLN A 35 -0.86 4.71 8.02
CA GLN A 35 -1.42 5.96 8.52
C GLN A 35 -0.72 6.39 9.80
N SER A 36 -0.15 7.59 9.79
CA SER A 36 0.45 8.22 10.98
C SER A 36 -0.11 9.63 11.17
N LEU A 37 -0.32 10.01 12.43
CA LEU A 37 -0.69 11.38 12.82
C LEU A 37 0.54 12.26 13.13
N LYS A 38 1.70 11.63 13.30
CA LYS A 38 2.95 12.29 13.72
C LYS A 38 3.99 12.36 12.60
N PHE A 39 3.91 11.45 11.63
CA PHE A 39 4.86 11.29 10.53
C PHE A 39 4.11 11.28 9.21
N GLU A 40 4.81 11.50 8.10
CA GLU A 40 4.22 11.35 6.76
C GLU A 40 3.72 9.92 6.56
N ASN A 41 2.60 9.78 5.84
CA ASN A 41 2.09 8.46 5.49
C ASN A 41 3.03 7.81 4.49
N GLN A 42 3.09 6.49 4.50
CA GLN A 42 3.96 5.74 3.61
C GLN A 42 3.15 4.75 2.78
N ILE A 43 3.54 4.58 1.53
CA ILE A 43 3.04 3.52 0.66
C ILE A 43 4.22 2.56 0.43
N HIS A 44 4.11 1.36 0.98
CA HIS A 44 5.04 0.26 0.74
C HIS A 44 4.57 -0.53 -0.47
N ILE A 45 5.42 -0.58 -1.48
CA ILE A 45 5.30 -1.49 -2.62
C ILE A 45 6.21 -2.67 -2.31
N ILE A 46 5.61 -3.85 -2.19
CA ILE A 46 6.28 -5.08 -1.77
C ILE A 46 6.26 -6.02 -2.97
N ASP A 47 7.44 -6.36 -3.46
CA ASP A 47 7.66 -7.34 -4.51
C ASP A 47 8.17 -8.62 -3.88
N PHE A 48 7.37 -9.69 -3.99
CA PHE A 48 7.75 -11.02 -3.52
C PHE A 48 8.25 -11.85 -4.71
N ASP A 49 9.51 -12.28 -4.59
CA ASP A 49 10.15 -13.25 -5.46
C ASP A 49 9.97 -14.63 -4.83
N ASP A 50 9.09 -15.44 -5.40
CA ASP A 50 8.75 -16.77 -4.90
C ASP A 50 9.83 -17.81 -5.22
N GLU A 51 10.62 -17.61 -6.28
CA GLU A 51 11.74 -18.48 -6.65
C GLU A 51 12.90 -18.35 -5.65
N ASN A 52 13.26 -17.13 -5.29
CA ASN A 52 14.37 -16.85 -4.38
C ASN A 52 13.92 -16.67 -2.92
N ASN A 53 12.61 -16.63 -2.67
CA ASN A 53 12.02 -16.39 -1.34
C ASN A 53 12.45 -15.02 -0.76
N ILE A 54 12.61 -14.01 -1.63
CA ILE A 54 13.11 -12.68 -1.28
C ILE A 54 11.97 -11.65 -1.36
N ILE A 55 11.90 -10.76 -0.37
CA ILE A 55 11.03 -9.58 -0.41
C ILE A 55 11.85 -8.35 -0.77
N ASN A 56 11.53 -7.74 -1.90
CA ASN A 56 11.98 -6.42 -2.30
C ASN A 56 10.94 -5.37 -1.90
N LYS A 57 11.39 -4.20 -1.44
CA LYS A 57 10.49 -3.14 -0.97
C LYS A 57 10.86 -1.79 -1.55
N ASN A 58 9.85 -1.03 -1.93
CA ASN A 58 9.96 0.38 -2.26
C ASN A 58 8.99 1.19 -1.38
N VAL A 59 9.48 2.24 -0.73
CA VAL A 59 8.70 3.06 0.19
C VAL A 59 8.54 4.45 -0.42
N LEU A 60 7.30 4.80 -0.74
CA LEU A 60 6.94 6.13 -1.21
C LEU A 60 6.38 6.92 -0.03
N LEU A 61 6.94 8.11 0.20
CA LEU A 61 6.41 9.06 1.16
C LEU A 61 5.21 9.77 0.55
N HIS A 62 4.09 9.78 1.27
CA HIS A 62 2.87 10.47 0.89
C HIS A 62 2.47 11.45 1.99
N GLN A 63 2.47 12.75 1.67
CA GLN A 63 1.97 13.76 2.60
C GLN A 63 0.51 13.48 2.94
N ALA A 64 0.22 13.34 4.24
CA ALA A 64 -1.14 13.34 4.74
C ALA A 64 -1.74 14.74 4.50
N GLY A 65 -2.45 14.92 3.39
CA GLY A 65 -3.23 16.13 3.14
C GLY A 65 -2.86 16.89 1.88
N ARG A 66 -3.41 16.42 0.75
CA ARG A 66 -4.35 17.28 0.03
C ARG A 66 -5.63 16.48 -0.10
N TYR A 67 -6.62 16.81 0.72
CA TYR A 67 -8.00 16.65 0.29
C TYR A 67 -8.05 17.27 -1.10
N GLY A 68 -8.38 16.47 -2.12
CA GLY A 68 -8.71 17.03 -3.41
C GLY A 68 -9.74 18.11 -3.17
N THR A 69 -9.37 19.37 -3.38
CA THR A 69 -10.29 20.42 -3.79
C THR A 69 -10.80 20.05 -5.18
N SER A 70 -11.55 18.95 -5.31
CA SER A 70 -12.61 18.88 -6.30
C SER A 70 -13.82 19.46 -5.56
N ALA A 71 -14.24 20.64 -6.00
CA ALA A 71 -15.33 21.38 -5.38
C ALA A 71 -16.56 20.48 -5.15
N PRO A 72 -17.31 20.64 -4.04
CA PRO A 72 -18.62 20.05 -3.96
C PRO A 72 -19.47 20.65 -5.09
N ALA A 73 -19.90 19.81 -6.04
CA ALA A 73 -20.96 20.19 -6.94
C ALA A 73 -22.18 20.60 -6.08
N PRO A 74 -22.82 21.75 -6.34
CA PRO A 74 -23.92 22.24 -5.51
C PRO A 74 -25.09 21.25 -5.58
N PRO A 75 -25.87 21.10 -4.48
CA PRO A 75 -27.08 20.30 -4.52
C PRO A 75 -28.08 20.96 -5.46
N THR A 76 -28.41 20.31 -6.58
CA THR A 76 -29.61 20.63 -7.35
C THR A 76 -30.82 20.43 -6.45
N LYS A 77 -31.31 21.52 -5.85
CA LYS A 77 -32.72 21.64 -5.47
C LYS A 77 -33.48 21.90 -6.76
N ALA A 78 -34.28 20.94 -7.21
CA ALA A 78 -35.34 21.18 -8.17
C ALA A 78 -36.66 21.24 -7.39
N CYS A 79 -37.30 22.41 -7.48
CA CYS A 79 -38.72 22.62 -7.18
C CYS A 79 -39.59 21.83 -8.15
#